data_AF-A0A7X0VW51-F1
#
_entry.id   AF-A0A7X0VW51-F1
#
_cell.length_a   1.000
_cell.length_b   1.000
_cell.length_c   1.000
_cell.angle_alpha   90.00
_cell.angle_beta   90.00
_cell.angle_gamma   90.00
#
_symmetry.space_group_name_H-M   'P 1'
#
loop_
_entity.id
_entity.type
_entity.pdbx_description
1 polymer ?
#
loop_
_entity_poly.entity_id
_entity_poly.type
_entity_poly.pdbx_seq_one_letter_code
_entity_poly.pdbx_strand_id
1 'polypeptide(L)' 'MMKGYECQLETEGYSLQISIWSDNPSEIESLARQKAALRLKKIYGVVKTQDQIKVVLVKEKPSVP' A
#
# COMPACT_ATOMS: atom_id res chain seq x y z
N MET A 1 18.51 -4.95 6.26
CA MET A 1 18.52 -4.50 4.85
C MET A 1 17.10 -4.12 4.49
N MET A 2 16.87 -2.94 3.90
CA MET A 2 15.53 -2.56 3.43
C MET A 2 15.15 -3.42 2.22
N LYS A 3 13.94 -3.96 2.26
CA LYS A 3 13.36 -4.74 1.16
C LYS A 3 12.25 -3.94 0.50
N GLY A 4 12.12 -4.08 -0.81
CA GLY A 4 11.00 -3.52 -1.56
C GLY A 4 9.80 -4.45 -1.47
N TYR A 5 8.60 -3.89 -1.39
CA TYR A 5 7.33 -4.61 -1.41
C TYR A 5 6.37 -3.87 -2.33
N GLU A 6 5.62 -4.63 -3.10
CA GLU A 6 4.53 -4.14 -3.93
C GLU A 6 3.20 -4.63 -3.33
N CYS A 7 2.39 -3.66 -2.92
CA CYS A 7 1.11 -3.89 -2.28
C CYS A 7 0.00 -3.50 -3.25
N GLN A 8 -0.92 -4.42 -3.53
CA GLN A 8 -2.16 -4.14 -4.22
C GLN A 8 -3.26 -3.94 -3.16
N LEU A 9 -3.94 -2.80 -3.24
CA LEU A 9 -5.00 -2.42 -2.33
C LEU A 9 -6.27 -2.13 -3.11
N GLU A 10 -7.41 -2.50 -2.55
CA GLU A 10 -8.73 -2.25 -3.10
C GLU A 10 -9.58 -1.51 -2.08
N THR A 11 -10.38 -0.57 -2.58
CA THR A 11 -11.44 0.10 -1.83
C THR A 11 -12.58 0.38 -2.79
N GLU A 12 -13.76 0.77 -2.29
CA GLU A 12 -14.96 0.94 -3.11
C GLU A 12 -14.69 1.86 -4.32
N GLY A 13 -14.68 1.26 -5.52
CA GLY A 13 -14.47 1.97 -6.79
C GLY A 13 -13.01 2.27 -7.16
N TYR A 14 -12.01 1.82 -6.37
CA TYR A 14 -10.60 2.09 -6.65
C TYR A 14 -9.70 0.88 -6.39
N SER A 15 -8.75 0.68 -7.30
CA SER A 15 -7.63 -0.24 -7.12
C SER A 15 -6.32 0.55 -7.15
N LEU A 16 -5.46 0.34 -6.16
CA LEU A 16 -4.18 1.03 -6.02
C LEU A 16 -3.04 0.02 -5.92
N GLN A 17 -1.95 0.33 -6.61
CA GLN A 17 -0.67 -0.36 -6.45
C GLN A 17 0.32 0.59 -5.79
N ILE A 18 0.87 0.17 -4.64
CA ILE A 18 1.79 0.97 -3.83
C ILE A 18 3.06 0.18 -3.60
N SER A 19 4.20 0.81 -3.91
CA SER A 19 5.50 0.27 -3.51
C SER A 19 5.91 0.84 -2.14
N ILE A 20 6.24 -0.06 -1.22
CA ILE A 20 6.75 0.23 0.12
C ILE A 20 8.17 -0.32 0.20
N TRP A 21 9.10 0.44 0.77
CA TRP A 21 10.41 -0.08 1.14
C TRP A 21 10.50 -0.04 2.66
N SER A 22 10.73 -1.19 3.27
CA SER A 22 10.86 -1.32 4.72
C SER A 22 11.85 -2.42 5.05
N ASP A 23 12.54 -2.28 6.17
CA ASP A 23 13.28 -3.35 6.82
C ASP A 23 12.40 -4.19 7.76
N ASN A 24 11.19 -3.72 8.08
CA ASN A 24 10.20 -4.44 8.87
C ASN A 24 9.01 -4.93 8.00
N PRO A 25 8.93 -6.23 7.67
CA PRO A 25 7.83 -6.78 6.87
C PRO A 25 6.46 -6.72 7.57
N SER A 26 6.44 -6.74 8.91
CA SER A 26 5.20 -6.75 9.69
C SER A 26 4.40 -5.45 9.58
N GLU A 27 5.04 -4.35 9.18
CA GLU A 27 4.43 -3.03 9.05
C GLU A 27 3.96 -2.70 7.62
N ILE A 28 4.30 -3.55 6.64
CA ILE A 28 4.09 -3.28 5.22
C ILE A 28 2.62 -3.01 4.90
N GLU A 29 1.70 -3.82 5.43
CA GLU A 29 0.28 -3.62 5.21
C GLU A 29 -0.25 -2.31 5.79
N SER A 30 0.16 -1.96 7.01
CA SER A 30 -0.24 -0.72 7.68
C SER A 30 0.26 0.49 6.89
N LEU A 31 1.53 0.47 6.50
CA LEU A 31 2.14 1.52 5.67
C LEU A 31 1.47 1.62 4.29
N ALA A 32 1.12 0.48 3.69
CA ALA A 32 0.41 0.44 2.41
C ALA A 32 -0.98 1.08 2.52
N ARG A 33 -1.76 0.75 3.56
CA ARG A 33 -3.09 1.35 3.79
C ARG A 33 -3.00 2.84 4.05
N GLN A 34 -2.04 3.29 4.87
CA GLN A 34 -1.79 4.72 5.11
C GLN A 34 -1.47 5.47 3.81
N LYS A 35 -0.53 4.95 3.02
CA LYS A 35 -0.18 5.57 1.72
C LYS A 35 -1.35 5.56 0.74
N ALA A 36 -2.17 4.50 0.73
CA ALA A 36 -3.36 4.44 -0.11
C ALA A 36 -4.38 5.52 0.28
N ALA A 37 -4.67 5.68 1.58
CA ALA A 37 -5.57 6.73 2.07
C ALA A 37 -5.07 8.13 1.67
N LEU A 38 -3.77 8.40 1.86
CA LEU A 38 -3.17 9.68 1.46
C LEU A 38 -3.25 9.91 -0.05
N ARG A 39 -3.00 8.89 -0.86
CA ARG A 39 -3.02 8.98 -2.32
C ARG A 39 -4.44 9.18 -2.85
N LEU A 40 -5.42 8.47 -2.28
CA LEU A 40 -6.84 8.64 -2.58
C LEU A 40 -7.31 10.07 -2.30
N LYS A 41 -6.94 10.60 -1.12
CA LYS A 41 -7.26 11.98 -0.76
C LYS A 41 -6.60 13.00 -1.69
N LYS A 42 -5.33 12.79 -2.04
CA LYS A 42 -4.56 13.74 -2.86
C LYS A 42 -4.97 13.76 -4.33
N ILE A 43 -5.25 12.59 -4.92
CA ILE A 43 -5.53 12.47 -6.36
C ILE A 43 -7.02 12.61 -6.65
N TYR A 44 -7.86 11.97 -5.84
CA TYR A 44 -9.29 11.85 -6.12
C TYR A 44 -10.15 12.67 -5.14
N GLY A 45 -9.55 13.33 -4.14
CA GLY A 45 -10.30 14.03 -3.10
C GLY A 45 -11.09 13.10 -2.16
N VAL A 46 -10.89 11.78 -2.26
CA VAL A 46 -11.65 10.78 -1.51
C VAL A 46 -10.98 10.52 -0.17
N VAL A 47 -11.75 10.65 0.92
CA VAL A 47 -11.29 10.32 2.28
C VAL A 47 -11.75 8.91 2.63
N LYS A 48 -10.80 7.98 2.72
CA LYS A 48 -11.02 6.61 3.21
C LYS A 48 -10.19 6.38 4.47
N THR A 49 -10.76 5.68 5.45
CA THR A 49 -10.01 5.20 6.63
C THR A 49 -9.23 3.93 6.26
N GLN A 50 -8.22 3.57 7.05
CA GLN A 50 -7.40 2.39 6.77
C GLN A 50 -8.23 1.10 6.73
N ASP A 51 -9.28 0.99 7.56
CA ASP A 51 -10.18 -0.17 7.61
C ASP A 51 -11.05 -0.33 6.35
N GLN A 52 -11.27 0.76 5.60
CA GLN A 52 -11.99 0.73 4.33
C GLN A 52 -11.10 0.33 3.14
N ILE A 53 -9.81 0.11 3.39
CA ILE A 53 -8.81 -0.20 2.37
C ILE A 53 -8.34 -1.62 2.61
N LYS A 54 -8.76 -2.53 1.75
CA LYS A 54 -8.38 -3.94 1.79
C LYS A 54 -7.05 -4.12 1.09
N VAL A 55 -6.07 -4.71 1.78
CA VAL A 55 -4.86 -5.19 1.13
C VAL A 55 -5.19 -6.55 0.51
N VAL A 56 -5.02 -6.66 -0.80
CA VAL A 56 -5.35 -7.89 -1.56
C VAL A 56 -4.11 -8.75 -1.76
N LEU A 57 -2.97 -8.09 -1.96
CA LEU A 57 -1.73 -8.76 -2.28
C LEU A 57 -0.55 -7.94 -1.76
N VAL A 58 0.43 -8.62 -1.16
CA VAL A 58 1.74 -8.08 -0.83
C VAL A 58 2.77 -8.99 -1.48
N LYS A 59 3.60 -8.45 -2.36
CA LYS A 59 4.70 -9.16 -3.02
C LYS A 59 6.02 -8.49 -2.66
N GLU A 60 6.97 -9.24 -2.13
CA GLU A 60 8.35 -8.75 -2.02
C GLU A 60 8.89 -8.50 -3.43
N LYS A 61 9.38 -7.29 -3.69
CA LYS A 61 10.12 -6.99 -4.92
C LYS A 61 11.48 -7.65 -4.80
N PRO A 62 11.85 -8.55 -5.72
CA PRO A 62 13.21 -9.06 -5.75
C PRO A 62 14.13 -7.84 -5.88
N SER A 63 15.11 -7.73 -4.98
CA SER A 63 16.22 -6.82 -5.13
C SER A 63 16.76 -7.05 -6.53
N VAL A 64 16.63 -6.06 -7.43
CA VAL A 64 17.16 -6.20 -8.79
C VAL A 64 18.67 -6.44 -8.62
N PRO A 65 19.23 -7.56 -9.11
CA PRO A 65 20.66 -7.82 -9.03
C PRO A 65 21.47 -6.79 -9.80
#